data_AF-A0A7C2NFI3-F1
#
_entry.id   AF-A0A7C2NFI3-F1
#
_cell.length_a   1.000
_cell.length_b   1.000
_cell.length_c   1.000
_cell.angle_alpha   90.00
_cell.angle_beta   90.00
_cell.angle_gamma   90.00
#
_symmetry.space_group_name_H-M   'P 1'
#
loop_
_entity.id
_entity.type
_entity.pdbx_description
1 polymer ?
#
loop_
_entity_poly.entity_id
_entity_poly.type
_entity_poly.pdbx_seq_one_letter_code
_entity_poly.pdbx_strand_id
1 'polypeptide(L)'
;MREKEFAKNWVQLKRDEIKSFPGDFLSSSQTDEIKLPGKVLILGSELFGTYELLDEKGNEFLKVEDIYKAKYILYANMNKPLSIKCPVHPEEIKSVVKSYENYLDDLLDQIKKEFKSQFPESKSFPEISNYIFNSLNLKRH
;
A
#
# COMPACT_ATOMS: atom_id res chain seq x y z
N MET A 1 -17.38 23.96 -5.31
CA MET A 1 -17.08 22.61 -4.80
C MET A 1 -16.72 22.72 -3.32
N ARG A 2 -17.30 21.88 -2.45
CA ARG A 2 -16.87 21.76 -1.04
C ARG A 2 -15.71 20.76 -0.93
N GLU A 3 -14.93 20.83 0.15
CA GLU A 3 -13.77 19.93 0.35
C GLU A 3 -14.15 18.43 0.32
N LYS A 4 -15.30 18.06 0.92
CA LYS A 4 -15.82 16.69 0.85
C LYS A 4 -16.21 16.27 -0.57
N GLU A 5 -16.68 17.21 -1.40
CA GLU A 5 -17.00 16.94 -2.81
C GLU A 5 -15.73 16.77 -3.62
N PHE A 6 -14.69 17.58 -3.34
CA PHE A 6 -13.36 17.39 -3.93
C PHE A 6 -12.86 15.97 -3.71
N ALA A 7 -12.91 15.49 -2.46
CA ALA A 7 -12.42 14.16 -2.12
C ALA A 7 -13.20 13.04 -2.85
N LYS A 8 -14.53 13.14 -2.89
CA LYS A 8 -15.38 12.18 -3.62
C LYS A 8 -15.11 12.18 -5.12
N ASN A 9 -15.01 13.37 -5.72
CA ASN A 9 -14.74 13.51 -7.14
C ASN A 9 -13.36 12.95 -7.50
N TRP A 10 -12.35 13.21 -6.67
CA TRP A 10 -11.00 12.69 -6.88
C TRP A 10 -10.98 11.16 -6.86
N VAL A 11 -11.62 10.55 -5.85
CA VAL A 11 -11.79 9.08 -5.76
C VAL A 11 -12.50 8.53 -7.00
N GLN A 12 -13.58 9.17 -7.45
CA GLN A 12 -14.33 8.70 -8.62
C GLN A 12 -13.52 8.78 -9.91
N LEU A 13 -12.79 9.88 -10.12
CA LEU A 13 -11.99 10.09 -11.33
C LEU A 13 -10.78 9.15 -11.39
N LYS A 14 -10.17 8.84 -10.23
CA LYS A 14 -8.91 8.09 -10.19
C LYS A 14 -9.06 6.61 -9.93
N ARG A 15 -10.25 6.13 -9.53
CA ARG A 15 -10.50 4.73 -9.15
C ARG A 15 -9.92 3.71 -10.13
N ASP A 16 -10.14 3.92 -11.42
CA ASP A 16 -9.73 2.99 -12.48
C ASP A 16 -8.27 3.22 -12.94
N GLU A 17 -7.65 4.32 -12.52
CA GLU A 17 -6.25 4.68 -12.81
C GLU A 17 -5.29 4.28 -11.68
N ILE A 18 -5.81 3.83 -10.53
CA ILE A 18 -4.99 3.39 -9.40
C ILE A 18 -4.28 2.08 -9.77
N LYS A 19 -2.95 2.11 -9.65
CA LYS A 19 -2.11 0.94 -9.86
C LYS A 19 -2.28 -0.08 -8.74
N SER A 20 -2.39 -1.34 -9.11
CA SER A 20 -2.49 -2.50 -8.25
C SER A 20 -1.11 -3.03 -7.85
N PHE A 21 -0.93 -3.33 -6.56
CA PHE A 21 0.26 -3.99 -6.06
C PHE A 21 0.00 -5.51 -5.89
N PRO A 22 0.96 -6.39 -6.24
CA PRO A 22 2.23 -6.09 -6.88
C PRO A 22 2.15 -5.98 -8.41
N GLY A 23 1.00 -6.27 -9.01
CA GLY A 23 0.84 -6.46 -10.46
C GLY A 23 1.46 -5.37 -11.34
N ASP A 24 1.14 -4.11 -11.09
CA ASP A 24 1.60 -2.97 -11.90
C ASP A 24 3.04 -2.51 -11.57
N PHE A 25 3.66 -3.11 -10.56
CA PHE A 25 5.01 -2.77 -10.09
C PHE A 25 6.00 -3.93 -10.28
N LEU A 26 5.50 -5.15 -10.47
CA LEU A 26 6.30 -6.36 -10.61
C LEU A 26 6.70 -6.57 -12.06
N SER A 27 7.97 -6.41 -12.36
CA SER A 27 8.57 -6.72 -13.68
C SER A 27 9.51 -7.93 -13.65
N SER A 28 9.56 -8.67 -12.54
CA SER A 28 10.49 -9.78 -12.35
C SER A 28 10.20 -10.95 -13.29
N SER A 29 11.27 -11.56 -13.82
CA SER A 29 11.19 -12.79 -14.61
C SER A 29 11.17 -14.06 -13.75
N GLN A 30 11.61 -13.98 -12.49
CA GLN A 30 11.69 -15.11 -11.55
C GLN A 30 10.92 -14.80 -10.28
N THR A 31 9.76 -15.45 -10.13
CA THR A 31 8.88 -15.28 -8.99
C THR A 31 8.51 -16.61 -8.37
N ASP A 32 8.46 -16.66 -7.05
CA ASP A 32 7.83 -17.74 -6.31
C ASP A 32 6.39 -17.37 -5.96
N GLU A 33 5.56 -18.40 -5.76
CA GLU A 33 4.21 -18.23 -5.24
C GLU A 33 4.20 -18.33 -3.72
N ILE A 34 3.70 -17.28 -3.05
CA ILE A 34 3.47 -17.29 -1.61
C ILE A 34 1.96 -17.49 -1.38
N LYS A 35 1.59 -18.56 -0.67
CA LYS A 35 0.22 -18.76 -0.22
C LYS A 35 -0.09 -17.82 0.95
N LEU A 36 -1.20 -17.10 0.85
CA LEU A 36 -1.67 -16.15 1.85
C LEU A 36 -2.93 -16.67 2.55
N PRO A 37 -3.27 -16.15 3.75
CA PRO A 37 -4.36 -16.70 4.55
C PRO A 37 -5.76 -16.24 4.09
N GLY A 38 -5.87 -15.37 3.07
CA GLY A 38 -7.13 -14.76 2.67
C GLY A 38 -7.74 -13.86 3.75
N LYS A 39 -6.92 -13.34 4.67
CA LYS A 39 -7.30 -12.51 5.82
C LYS A 39 -6.46 -11.25 5.90
N VAL A 40 -6.87 -10.31 6.75
CA VAL A 40 -6.02 -9.14 7.07
C VAL A 40 -4.72 -9.63 7.70
N LEU A 41 -3.62 -9.04 7.26
CA LEU A 41 -2.30 -9.21 7.85
C LEU A 41 -1.85 -7.87 8.41
N ILE A 42 -1.16 -7.91 9.54
CA ILE A 42 -0.63 -6.75 10.27
C ILE A 42 0.84 -7.02 10.56
N LEU A 43 1.67 -5.98 10.49
CA LEU A 43 3.05 -6.05 10.95
C LEU A 43 3.07 -6.15 12.48
N GLY A 44 3.60 -7.25 13.00
CA GLY A 44 3.83 -7.49 14.41
C GLY A 44 5.14 -6.88 14.89
N SER A 45 5.75 -7.51 15.89
CA SER A 45 7.02 -7.08 16.47
C SER A 45 8.20 -7.40 15.55
N GLU A 46 9.24 -6.57 15.62
CA GLU A 46 10.57 -6.92 15.13
C GLU A 46 11.38 -7.53 16.27
N LEU A 47 11.91 -8.74 16.05
CA LEU A 47 12.80 -9.41 16.99
C LEU A 47 14.04 -9.89 16.24
N PHE A 48 15.20 -9.35 16.58
CA PHE A 48 16.50 -9.71 16.00
C PHE A 48 16.54 -9.61 14.46
N GLY A 49 15.95 -8.55 13.88
CA GLY A 49 15.89 -8.35 12.43
C GLY A 49 14.88 -9.25 11.71
N THR A 50 14.09 -10.02 12.46
CA THR A 50 12.98 -10.81 11.94
C THR A 50 11.67 -10.09 12.21
N TYR A 51 10.85 -9.96 11.17
CA TYR A 51 9.56 -9.30 11.18
C TYR A 51 8.44 -10.33 11.21
N GLU A 52 7.54 -10.20 12.17
CA GLU A 52 6.36 -11.04 12.27
C GLU A 52 5.19 -10.44 11.48
N LEU A 53 4.51 -11.27 10.70
CA LEU A 53 3.22 -10.95 10.10
C LEU A 53 2.15 -11.72 10.86
N LEU A 54 1.19 -10.99 11.42
CA LEU A 54 0.14 -11.51 12.27
C LEU A 54 -1.23 -11.40 11.57
N ASP A 55 -2.16 -12.27 11.91
CA ASP A 55 -3.57 -12.07 11.57
C ASP A 55 -4.23 -11.01 12.49
N GLU A 56 -5.48 -10.66 12.19
CA GLU A 56 -6.28 -9.70 12.97
C GLU A 56 -6.55 -10.12 14.43
N LYS A 57 -6.26 -11.39 14.79
CA LYS A 57 -6.38 -11.93 16.15
C LYS A 57 -5.03 -11.96 16.88
N GLY A 58 -3.96 -11.51 16.24
CA GLY A 58 -2.60 -11.55 16.77
C GLY A 58 -1.92 -12.92 16.65
N ASN A 59 -2.48 -13.85 15.88
CA ASN A 59 -1.81 -15.12 15.62
C ASN A 59 -0.73 -14.94 14.57
N GLU A 60 0.43 -15.53 14.80
CA GLU A 60 1.52 -15.53 13.84
C GLU A 60 1.12 -16.27 12.55
N PHE A 61 1.31 -15.59 11.41
CA PHE A 61 1.15 -16.16 10.09
C PHE A 61 2.50 -16.52 9.48
N LEU A 62 3.46 -15.59 9.50
CA LEU A 62 4.77 -15.77 8.87
C LEU A 62 5.82 -14.89 9.54
N LYS A 63 7.08 -15.36 9.56
CA LYS A 63 8.26 -14.55 9.87
C LYS A 63 9.13 -14.35 8.64
N VAL A 64 9.68 -13.15 8.49
CA VAL A 64 10.61 -12.82 7.41
C VAL A 64 11.80 -12.03 7.95
N GLU A 65 13.00 -12.30 7.42
CA GLU A 65 14.26 -11.69 7.87
C GLU A 65 14.57 -10.34 7.18
N ASP A 66 13.60 -9.77 6.45
CA ASP A 66 13.77 -8.53 5.71
C ASP A 66 12.48 -7.70 5.71
N ILE A 67 12.63 -6.41 6.02
CA ILE A 67 11.50 -5.47 6.12
C ILE A 67 10.83 -5.25 4.76
N TYR A 68 11.57 -5.24 3.66
CA TYR A 68 10.98 -5.06 2.34
C TYR A 68 10.14 -6.28 1.96
N LYS A 69 10.57 -7.49 2.33
CA LYS A 69 9.76 -8.70 2.17
C LYS A 69 8.48 -8.65 3.01
N ALA A 70 8.55 -8.17 4.25
CA ALA A 70 7.36 -7.97 5.08
C ALA A 70 6.38 -6.97 4.43
N LYS A 71 6.89 -5.80 4.03
CA LYS A 71 6.12 -4.76 3.34
C LYS A 71 5.51 -5.25 2.03
N TYR A 72 6.27 -6.00 1.23
CA TYR A 72 5.78 -6.58 -0.01
C TYR A 72 4.55 -7.45 0.24
N ILE A 73 4.63 -8.35 1.22
CA ILE A 73 3.52 -9.24 1.55
C ILE A 73 2.31 -8.44 2.05
N LEU A 74 2.52 -7.42 2.91
CA LEU A 74 1.44 -6.57 3.41
C LEU A 74 0.74 -5.79 2.29
N TYR A 75 1.52 -5.14 1.40
CA TYR A 75 0.97 -4.42 0.25
C TYR A 75 0.23 -5.34 -0.72
N ALA A 76 0.76 -6.54 -0.97
CA ALA A 76 0.11 -7.52 -1.84
C ALA A 76 -1.14 -8.14 -1.19
N ASN A 77 -1.26 -8.07 0.14
CA ASN A 77 -2.41 -8.59 0.89
C ASN A 77 -3.58 -7.58 1.02
N MET A 78 -3.50 -6.40 0.39
CA MET A 78 -4.53 -5.36 0.53
C MET A 78 -5.95 -5.81 0.13
N ASN A 79 -6.06 -6.73 -0.84
CA ASN A 79 -7.31 -7.34 -1.27
C ASN A 79 -7.52 -8.77 -0.73
N LYS A 80 -6.69 -9.19 0.24
CA LYS A 80 -6.75 -10.50 0.91
C LYS A 80 -6.75 -11.68 -0.08
N PRO A 81 -5.83 -11.72 -1.06
CA PRO A 81 -5.78 -12.83 -1.99
C PRO A 81 -5.34 -14.12 -1.29
N LEU A 82 -5.56 -15.26 -1.95
CA LEU A 82 -5.14 -16.58 -1.45
C LEU A 82 -3.68 -16.90 -1.84
N SER A 83 -3.13 -16.22 -2.84
CA SER A 83 -1.73 -16.30 -3.20
C SER A 83 -1.24 -15.04 -3.90
N ILE A 84 0.07 -14.82 -3.86
CA ILE A 84 0.76 -13.72 -4.53
C ILE A 84 2.01 -14.26 -5.21
N LYS A 85 2.41 -13.63 -6.31
CA LYS A 85 3.75 -13.79 -6.87
C LYS A 85 4.70 -12.88 -6.11
N CYS A 86 5.90 -13.36 -5.79
CA CYS A 86 6.94 -12.60 -5.11
C CYS A 86 8.28 -12.84 -5.80
N PRO A 87 9.07 -11.79 -6.13
CA PRO A 87 10.41 -11.97 -6.66
C PRO A 87 11.26 -12.85 -5.76
N VAL A 88 12.11 -13.68 -6.36
CA VAL A 88 13.05 -14.53 -5.61
C VAL A 88 14.24 -13.73 -5.07
N HIS A 89 14.61 -12.65 -5.76
CA HIS A 89 15.79 -11.84 -5.44
C HIS A 89 15.43 -10.66 -4.50
N PRO A 90 16.09 -10.51 -3.34
CA PRO A 90 15.78 -9.47 -2.36
C PRO A 90 15.86 -8.03 -2.91
N GLU A 91 16.83 -7.74 -3.78
CA GLU A 91 16.95 -6.40 -4.39
C GLU A 91 15.76 -6.04 -5.28
N GLU A 92 15.15 -7.04 -5.94
CA GLU A 92 13.93 -6.84 -6.72
C GLU A 92 12.72 -6.59 -5.82
N ILE A 93 12.58 -7.34 -4.71
CA ILE A 93 11.53 -7.10 -3.71
C ILE A 93 11.62 -5.65 -3.21
N LYS A 94 12.82 -5.22 -2.81
CA LYS A 94 13.10 -3.87 -2.34
C LYS A 94 12.81 -2.81 -3.40
N SER A 95 13.19 -3.06 -4.66
CA SER A 95 12.90 -2.16 -5.78
C SER A 95 11.39 -1.99 -5.98
N VAL A 96 10.64 -3.10 -6.03
CA VAL A 96 9.18 -3.09 -6.22
C VAL A 96 8.48 -2.35 -5.08
N VAL A 97 8.89 -2.61 -3.82
CA VAL A 97 8.35 -1.90 -2.65
C VAL A 97 8.62 -0.41 -2.74
N LYS A 98 9.86 0.01 -3.04
CA LYS A 98 10.20 1.43 -3.15
C LYS A 98 9.46 2.11 -4.29
N SER A 99 9.29 1.45 -5.43
CA SER A 99 8.52 1.98 -6.56
C SER A 99 7.05 2.22 -6.19
N TYR A 100 6.46 1.33 -5.40
CA TYR A 100 5.11 1.51 -4.89
C TYR A 100 5.02 2.63 -3.86
N GLU A 101 5.95 2.70 -2.90
CA GLU A 101 5.97 3.76 -1.90
C GLU A 101 6.18 5.14 -2.54
N ASN A 102 7.06 5.26 -3.53
CA ASN A 102 7.23 6.50 -4.30
C ASN A 102 5.94 6.88 -5.04
N TYR A 103 5.24 5.90 -5.63
CA TYR A 103 3.95 6.15 -6.27
C TYR A 103 2.90 6.68 -5.28
N LEU A 104 2.85 6.13 -4.05
CA LEU A 104 1.95 6.64 -3.01
C LEU A 104 2.31 8.07 -2.59
N ASP A 105 3.60 8.36 -2.44
CA ASP A 105 4.10 9.68 -2.08
C ASP A 105 3.77 10.70 -3.21
N ASP A 106 3.97 10.33 -4.48
CA ASP A 106 3.62 11.15 -5.65
C ASP A 106 2.11 11.43 -5.74
N LEU A 107 1.26 10.42 -5.48
CA LEU A 107 -0.19 10.60 -5.41
C LEU A 107 -0.58 11.58 -4.30
N LEU A 108 0.02 11.47 -3.12
CA LEU A 108 -0.26 12.35 -2.00
C LEU A 108 0.10 13.80 -2.33
N ASP A 109 1.25 14.02 -2.96
CA ASP A 109 1.69 15.34 -3.40
C ASP A 109 0.81 15.91 -4.50
N GLN A 110 0.34 15.08 -5.45
CA GLN A 110 -0.63 15.50 -6.45
C GLN A 110 -1.94 15.96 -5.81
N ILE A 111 -2.53 15.15 -4.93
CA ILE A 111 -3.76 15.50 -4.21
C ILE A 111 -3.56 16.80 -3.44
N LYS A 112 -2.42 16.95 -2.76
CA LYS A 112 -2.09 18.16 -2.00
C LYS A 112 -2.05 19.40 -2.87
N LYS A 113 -1.41 19.31 -4.04
CA LYS A 113 -1.30 20.42 -4.98
C LYS A 113 -2.67 20.83 -5.52
N GLU A 114 -3.48 19.85 -5.93
CA GLU A 114 -4.83 20.07 -6.45
C GLU A 114 -5.81 20.56 -5.37
N PHE A 115 -5.66 20.10 -4.14
CA PHE A 115 -6.46 20.55 -3.01
C PHE A 115 -6.12 22.00 -2.65
N LYS A 116 -4.83 22.32 -2.50
CA LYS A 116 -4.39 23.68 -2.13
C LYS A 116 -4.67 24.72 -3.21
N SER A 117 -4.77 24.34 -4.49
CA SER A 117 -5.16 25.28 -5.53
C SER A 117 -6.63 25.71 -5.43
N GLN A 118 -7.48 24.88 -4.82
CA GLN A 118 -8.91 25.17 -4.60
C GLN A 118 -9.21 25.69 -3.18
N PHE A 119 -8.45 25.23 -2.18
CA PHE A 119 -8.66 25.51 -0.76
C PHE A 119 -7.34 25.94 -0.09
N PRO A 120 -6.73 27.07 -0.47
CA PRO A 120 -5.38 27.46 -0.04
C PRO A 120 -5.22 27.62 1.49
N GLU A 121 -6.26 28.14 2.15
CA GLU A 121 -6.26 28.41 3.59
C GLU A 121 -6.77 27.22 4.44
N SER A 122 -7.16 26.12 3.79
CA SER A 122 -7.75 25.00 4.50
C SER A 122 -6.72 24.16 5.26
N LYS A 123 -7.07 23.81 6.49
CA LYS A 123 -6.29 22.92 7.36
C LYS A 123 -6.78 21.46 7.33
N SER A 124 -7.84 21.17 6.57
CA SER A 124 -8.47 19.85 6.55
C SER A 124 -7.78 18.84 5.62
N PHE A 125 -6.69 19.24 4.94
CA PHE A 125 -5.96 18.35 4.02
C PHE A 125 -5.66 16.96 4.61
N PRO A 126 -5.20 16.80 5.87
CA PRO A 126 -4.95 15.45 6.43
C PRO A 126 -6.20 14.56 6.47
N GLU A 127 -7.36 15.14 6.79
CA GLU A 127 -8.63 14.40 6.81
C GLU A 127 -9.07 14.02 5.39
N ILE A 128 -8.89 14.94 4.44
CA ILE A 128 -9.22 14.75 3.02
C ILE A 128 -8.32 13.69 2.38
N SER A 129 -6.99 13.76 2.58
CA SER A 129 -6.07 12.77 2.05
C SER A 129 -6.34 11.38 2.63
N ASN A 130 -6.60 11.30 3.93
CA ASN A 130 -6.95 10.03 4.59
C ASN A 130 -8.26 9.44 4.02
N TYR A 131 -9.28 10.28 3.79
CA TYR A 131 -10.51 9.81 3.15
C TYR A 131 -10.25 9.24 1.77
N ILE A 132 -9.45 9.92 0.94
CA ILE A 132 -9.13 9.48 -0.42
C ILE A 132 -8.38 8.15 -0.39
N PHE A 133 -7.31 8.05 0.40
CA PHE A 133 -6.48 6.84 0.50
C PHE A 133 -7.31 5.64 1.01
N ASN A 134 -8.09 5.82 2.06
CA ASN A 134 -8.97 4.76 2.57
C ASN A 134 -10.03 4.34 1.53
N SER A 135 -10.60 5.28 0.80
CA SER A 135 -11.62 5.01 -0.23
C SER A 135 -11.08 4.25 -1.45
N LEU A 136 -9.78 4.35 -1.68
CA LEU A 136 -9.05 3.67 -2.76
C LEU A 136 -8.28 2.43 -2.28
N ASN A 137 -8.44 2.04 -1.01
CA ASN A 137 -7.70 0.95 -0.37
C ASN A 137 -6.16 1.11 -0.52
N LEU A 138 -5.67 2.34 -0.37
CA LEU A 138 -4.24 2.68 -0.40
C LEU A 138 -3.72 2.83 1.04
N LYS A 139 -2.64 2.12 1.36
CA LYS A 139 -1.95 2.19 2.65
C LYS A 139 -0.46 2.12 2.46
N ARG A 140 0.26 2.83 3.34
CA ARG A 140 1.72 2.76 3.49
C ARG A 140 2.03 2.00 4.79
N HIS A 141 2.96 1.05 4.72
CA HIS A 141 3.43 0.19 5.80
C HIS A 141 4.91 0.45 6.11
#